data_AF-A0A496VNL1-F1
#
_entry.id   AF-A0A496VNL1-F1
#
_cell.length_a   1.000
_cell.length_b   1.000
_cell.length_c   1.000
_cell.angle_alpha   90.00
_cell.angle_beta   90.00
_cell.angle_gamma   90.00
#
_symmetry.space_group_name_H-M   'P 1'
#
loop_
_entity.id
_entity.type
_entity.pdbx_description
1 polymer ?
#
loop_
_entity_poly.entity_id
_entity_poly.type
_entity_poly.pdbx_seq_one_letter_code
_entity_poly.pdbx_strand_id
1 'polypeptide(L)'
;MLHAALLLTFFAVLSGVLVAVSFQMTYQQIKANERAYLLRTLNVLIPYQQYDNDLFTDIREVQNEALLGTDEPVMIYRARQAGQPIAAVLTPVAPDGYNGHIRLLVGINYEGILIGVRVLSHKETPGLGDNIDMRRSNWILGFNGRSLIHPDESGWKVKRDGGIFDQFTSATITARAVVKALHNTLLFFKQSRDEIFAD
;
A
#
# COMPACT_ATOMS: atom_id res chain seq x y z
N MET A 1 -42.02 26.23 27.79
CA MET A 1 -41.17 26.02 26.60
C MET A 1 -39.71 26.44 26.83
N LEU A 2 -39.42 27.62 27.42
CA LEU A 2 -38.04 28.08 27.68
C LEU A 2 -37.20 27.14 28.58
N HIS A 3 -37.78 26.59 29.66
CA HIS A 3 -37.08 25.66 30.56
C HIS A 3 -36.60 24.38 29.86
N ALA A 4 -37.41 23.82 28.96
CA ALA A 4 -37.05 22.63 28.20
C ALA A 4 -35.91 22.93 27.21
N ALA A 5 -35.96 24.11 26.56
CA ALA A 5 -34.89 24.56 25.67
C ALA A 5 -33.56 24.73 26.42
N LEU A 6 -33.58 25.37 27.60
CA LEU A 6 -32.38 25.55 28.43
C LEU A 6 -31.76 24.21 28.90
N LEU A 7 -32.61 23.26 29.31
CA LEU A 7 -32.14 21.92 29.70
C LEU A 7 -31.51 21.19 28.51
N LEU A 8 -32.15 21.22 27.34
CA LEU A 8 -31.62 20.61 26.12
C LEU A 8 -30.28 21.24 25.70
N THR A 9 -30.17 22.57 25.73
CA THR A 9 -28.92 23.27 25.45
C THR A 9 -27.83 22.88 26.44
N PHE A 10 -28.14 22.80 27.74
CA PHE A 10 -27.19 22.38 28.76
C PHE A 10 -26.68 20.95 28.51
N PHE A 11 -27.58 19.99 28.26
CA PHE A 11 -27.17 18.62 27.95
C PHE A 11 -26.36 18.52 26.66
N ALA A 12 -26.70 19.29 25.63
CA ALA A 12 -25.95 19.33 24.38
C ALA A 12 -24.55 19.92 24.56
N VAL A 13 -24.40 20.99 25.35
CA VAL A 13 -23.09 21.57 25.67
C VAL A 13 -22.27 20.59 26.51
N LEU A 14 -22.87 19.99 27.54
CA LEU A 14 -22.18 19.06 28.42
C LEU A 14 -21.69 17.82 27.66
N SER A 15 -22.52 17.24 26.78
CA SER A 15 -22.13 16.10 25.95
C SER A 15 -21.04 16.47 24.95
N GLY A 16 -21.13 17.63 24.31
CA GLY A 16 -20.09 18.14 23.40
C GLY A 16 -18.73 18.33 24.10
N VAL A 17 -18.72 18.90 25.31
CA VAL A 17 -17.51 19.06 26.12
C VAL A 17 -16.91 17.70 26.49
N LEU A 18 -17.75 16.76 26.91
CA LEU A 18 -17.30 15.42 27.31
C LEU A 18 -16.64 14.67 26.13
N VAL A 19 -17.22 14.78 24.93
CA VAL A 19 -16.65 14.22 23.70
C VAL A 19 -15.34 14.92 23.33
N ALA A 20 -15.30 16.25 23.39
CA ALA A 20 -14.11 17.04 23.04
C ALA A 20 -12.92 16.73 23.96
N VAL A 21 -13.15 16.64 25.28
CA VAL A 21 -12.11 16.28 26.25
C VAL A 21 -11.62 14.85 26.02
N SER A 22 -12.54 13.91 25.79
CA SER A 22 -12.18 12.51 25.50
C SER A 22 -11.34 12.39 24.23
N PHE A 23 -11.71 13.12 23.16
CA PHE A 23 -10.94 13.18 21.93
C PHE A 23 -9.55 13.76 22.17
N GLN A 24 -9.44 14.89 22.88
CA GLN A 24 -8.15 15.53 23.14
C GLN A 24 -7.20 14.63 23.95
N MET A 25 -7.72 13.90 24.94
CA MET A 25 -6.94 12.95 25.73
C MET A 25 -6.49 11.73 24.92
N THR A 26 -7.30 11.26 23.97
CA THR A 26 -7.00 10.06 23.16
C THR A 26 -6.23 10.36 21.88
N TYR A 27 -6.21 11.62 21.43
CA TYR A 27 -5.59 12.05 20.18
C TYR A 27 -4.13 11.61 20.03
N GLN A 28 -3.33 11.77 21.09
CA GLN A 28 -1.92 11.37 21.07
C GLN A 28 -1.74 9.85 20.96
N GLN A 29 -2.58 9.08 21.66
CA GLN A 29 -2.56 7.63 21.58
C GLN A 29 -2.97 7.13 20.19
N ILE A 30 -3.96 7.77 19.56
CA ILE A 30 -4.38 7.46 18.19
C ILE A 30 -3.21 7.66 17.23
N LYS A 31 -2.54 8.82 17.28
CA LYS A 31 -1.37 9.09 16.44
C LYS A 31 -0.22 8.12 16.65
N ALA A 32 0.09 7.79 17.91
CA ALA A 32 1.13 6.83 18.23
C ALA A 32 0.81 5.44 17.68
N ASN A 33 -0.47 5.01 17.80
CA ASN A 33 -0.95 3.74 17.28
C ASN A 33 -0.90 3.72 15.74
N GLU A 34 -1.32 4.80 15.06
CA GLU A 34 -1.26 4.95 13.61
C GLU A 34 0.18 4.84 13.10
N ARG A 35 1.11 5.57 13.74
CA ARG A 35 2.54 5.51 13.40
C ARG A 35 3.11 4.11 13.60
N ALA A 36 2.80 3.47 14.74
CA ALA A 36 3.27 2.11 15.02
C ALA A 36 2.70 1.09 14.01
N TYR A 37 1.44 1.25 13.60
CA TYR A 37 0.81 0.41 12.59
C TYR A 37 1.45 0.58 11.21
N LEU A 38 1.70 1.83 10.80
CA LEU A 38 2.37 2.12 9.53
C LEU A 38 3.77 1.53 9.51
N LEU A 39 4.58 1.80 10.54
CA LEU A 39 5.95 1.27 10.62
C LEU A 39 5.98 -0.26 10.64
N ARG A 40 5.05 -0.90 11.34
CA ARG A 40 4.93 -2.37 11.29
C ARG A 40 4.64 -2.87 9.88
N THR A 41 3.74 -2.20 9.17
CA THR A 41 3.37 -2.52 7.80
C THR A 41 4.54 -2.34 6.83
N LEU A 42 5.31 -1.26 6.96
CA LEU A 42 6.50 -0.99 6.14
C LEU A 42 7.64 -1.98 6.46
N ASN A 43 7.85 -2.30 7.74
CA ASN A 43 8.90 -3.23 8.19
C ASN A 43 8.70 -4.68 7.75
N VAL A 44 7.48 -5.04 7.33
CA VAL A 44 7.21 -6.32 6.67
C VAL A 44 7.88 -6.41 5.29
N LEU A 45 8.17 -5.26 4.67
CA LEU A 45 8.80 -5.16 3.36
C LEU A 45 10.28 -4.79 3.45
N ILE A 46 10.62 -3.77 4.24
CA ILE A 46 12.00 -3.30 4.42
C ILE A 46 12.37 -3.48 5.89
N PRO A 47 13.16 -4.50 6.26
CA PRO A 47 13.57 -4.70 7.64
C PRO A 47 14.28 -3.47 8.22
N TYR A 48 14.02 -3.17 9.50
CA TYR A 48 14.55 -1.99 10.21
C TYR A 48 16.09 -1.94 10.26
N GLN A 49 16.78 -3.06 10.05
CA GLN A 49 18.24 -3.11 10.02
C GLN A 49 18.83 -2.54 8.72
N GLN A 50 18.00 -2.33 7.69
CA GLN A 50 18.45 -1.88 6.38
C GLN A 50 18.48 -0.35 6.26
N TYR A 51 17.69 0.39 7.04
CA TYR A 51 17.56 1.85 6.97
C TYR A 51 17.78 2.52 8.33
N ASP A 52 18.13 3.80 8.33
CA ASP A 52 18.34 4.61 9.54
C ASP A 52 17.52 5.91 9.58
N ASN A 53 16.84 6.26 8.48
CA ASN A 53 15.96 7.42 8.40
C ASN A 53 14.55 7.12 8.95
N ASP A 54 13.81 8.17 9.28
CA ASP A 54 12.41 8.05 9.71
C ASP A 54 11.48 7.95 8.48
N LEU A 55 11.11 6.72 8.12
CA LEU A 55 10.21 6.45 6.98
C LEU A 55 8.88 7.22 7.07
N PHE A 56 8.39 7.48 8.28
CA PHE A 56 7.10 8.17 8.47
C PHE A 56 7.15 9.61 7.97
N THR A 57 8.32 10.25 8.04
CA THR A 57 8.51 11.65 7.62
C THR A 57 9.20 11.78 6.27
N ASP A 58 9.95 10.76 5.86
CA ASP A 58 10.64 10.74 4.57
C ASP A 58 9.71 10.22 3.46
N ILE A 59 8.74 11.07 3.11
CA ILE A 59 7.65 10.77 2.17
C ILE A 59 7.71 11.63 0.90
N ARG A 60 7.25 11.06 -0.21
CA ARG A 60 7.04 11.76 -1.48
C ARG A 60 5.68 11.41 -2.04
N GLU A 61 4.89 12.43 -2.39
CA GLU A 61 3.65 12.26 -3.13
C GLU A 61 3.91 12.27 -4.63
N VAL A 62 3.32 11.33 -5.36
CA VAL A 62 3.38 11.27 -6.82
C VAL A 62 2.01 10.99 -7.40
N GLN A 63 1.79 11.34 -8.66
CA GLN A 63 0.55 11.04 -9.37
C GLN A 63 0.89 10.50 -10.76
N ASN A 64 0.43 9.28 -11.07
CA ASN A 64 0.58 8.66 -12.38
C ASN A 64 -0.49 7.59 -12.57
N GLU A 65 -1.66 7.99 -13.08
CA GLU A 65 -2.80 7.08 -13.25
C GLU A 65 -2.48 5.89 -14.15
N ALA A 66 -1.73 6.11 -15.23
CA ALA A 66 -1.40 5.08 -16.20
C ALA A 66 -0.60 3.91 -15.60
N LEU A 67 0.35 4.21 -14.69
CA LEU A 67 1.25 3.21 -14.13
C LEU A 67 0.92 2.81 -12.68
N LEU A 68 0.32 3.71 -11.90
CA LEU A 68 -0.07 3.46 -10.51
C LEU A 68 -1.54 3.09 -10.35
N GLY A 69 -2.34 3.19 -11.42
CA GLY A 69 -3.71 2.69 -11.50
C GLY A 69 -4.74 3.50 -10.69
N THR A 70 -4.40 4.73 -10.31
CA THR A 70 -5.30 5.66 -9.62
C THR A 70 -4.98 7.11 -9.98
N ASP A 71 -6.03 7.92 -10.06
CA ASP A 71 -5.99 9.37 -10.17
C ASP A 71 -5.68 10.07 -8.83
N GLU A 72 -5.78 9.37 -7.70
CA GLU A 72 -5.40 9.88 -6.37
C GLU A 72 -3.86 9.97 -6.25
N PRO A 73 -3.32 10.96 -5.50
CA PRO A 73 -1.91 10.97 -5.14
C PRO A 73 -1.50 9.70 -4.39
N VAL A 74 -0.38 9.10 -4.80
CA VAL A 74 0.20 7.92 -4.18
C VAL A 74 1.36 8.33 -3.29
N MET A 75 1.32 7.88 -2.03
CA MET A 75 2.40 8.09 -1.08
C MET A 75 3.55 7.11 -1.35
N ILE A 76 4.77 7.64 -1.39
CA ILE A 76 6.00 6.87 -1.44
C ILE A 76 6.77 7.09 -0.15
N TYR A 77 7.04 6.02 0.60
CA TYR A 77 7.90 6.02 1.77
C TYR A 77 9.33 5.68 1.33
N ARG A 78 10.28 6.55 1.64
CA ARG A 78 11.66 6.43 1.16
C ARG A 78 12.53 5.91 2.28
N ALA A 79 13.19 4.79 2.05
CA ALA A 79 14.16 4.23 2.96
C ALA A 79 15.57 4.65 2.55
N ARG A 80 16.35 5.11 3.52
CA ARG A 80 17.73 5.54 3.36
C ARG A 80 18.61 4.93 4.45
N GLN A 81 19.87 4.71 4.12
CA GLN A 81 20.90 4.28 5.06
C GLN A 81 22.11 5.20 4.91
N ALA A 82 22.53 5.85 5.99
CA ALA A 82 23.60 6.86 5.98
C ALA A 82 23.38 7.93 4.88
N GLY A 83 22.12 8.34 4.68
CA GLY A 83 21.70 9.29 3.65
C GLY A 83 21.57 8.72 2.23
N GLN A 84 22.04 7.50 1.97
CA GLN A 84 21.94 6.85 0.65
C GLN A 84 20.58 6.18 0.45
N PRO A 85 19.94 6.31 -0.72
CA PRO A 85 18.66 5.65 -1.00
C PRO A 85 18.84 4.13 -1.13
N ILE A 86 18.04 3.37 -0.40
CA ILE A 86 18.11 1.89 -0.43
C ILE A 86 16.85 1.26 -1.01
N ALA A 87 15.68 1.86 -0.79
CA ALA A 87 14.40 1.29 -1.17
C ALA A 87 13.27 2.33 -1.07
N ALA A 88 12.17 2.04 -1.75
CA ALA A 88 10.94 2.80 -1.68
C ALA A 88 9.75 1.86 -1.46
N VAL A 89 8.75 2.30 -0.71
CA VAL A 89 7.47 1.61 -0.59
C VAL A 89 6.36 2.47 -1.19
N LEU A 90 5.66 1.92 -2.16
CA LEU A 90 4.58 2.57 -2.89
C LEU A 90 3.24 1.89 -2.59
N THR A 91 2.14 2.64 -2.70
CA THR A 91 0.78 2.10 -2.56
C THR A 91 -0.02 2.14 -3.88
N PRO A 92 0.40 1.41 -4.92
CA PRO A 92 -0.30 1.42 -6.20
C PRO A 92 -1.66 0.71 -6.10
N VAL A 93 -2.52 0.96 -7.08
CA VAL A 93 -3.83 0.36 -7.21
C VAL A 93 -3.86 -0.51 -8.46
N ALA A 94 -4.40 -1.73 -8.34
CA ALA A 94 -4.83 -2.50 -9.49
C ALA A 94 -6.32 -2.20 -9.74
N PRO A 95 -6.67 -1.36 -10.73
CA PRO A 95 -8.05 -0.99 -10.99
C PRO A 95 -8.86 -2.16 -11.58
N ASP A 96 -8.19 -3.07 -12.28
CA ASP A 96 -8.79 -4.17 -13.05
C ASP A 96 -9.15 -5.40 -12.20
N GLY A 97 -9.30 -5.26 -10.87
CA GLY A 97 -9.74 -6.36 -9.99
C GLY A 97 -11.18 -6.79 -10.29
N TYR A 98 -11.51 -8.06 -10.03
CA TYR A 98 -12.80 -8.62 -10.47
C TYR A 98 -14.01 -7.94 -9.82
N ASN A 99 -13.94 -7.67 -8.51
CA ASN A 99 -14.99 -6.99 -7.74
C ASN A 99 -14.59 -5.54 -7.37
N GLY A 100 -13.65 -4.95 -8.10
CA GLY A 100 -13.18 -3.58 -7.90
C GLY A 100 -11.70 -3.49 -7.53
N HIS A 101 -11.30 -2.31 -7.07
CA HIS A 101 -9.89 -1.97 -6.89
C HIS A 101 -9.18 -2.84 -5.84
N ILE A 102 -7.96 -3.24 -6.16
CA ILE A 102 -7.04 -3.92 -5.23
C ILE A 102 -5.96 -2.90 -4.87
N ARG A 103 -5.93 -2.44 -3.61
CA ARG A 103 -4.86 -1.55 -3.13
C ARG A 103 -3.70 -2.40 -2.65
N LEU A 104 -2.51 -2.14 -3.20
CA LEU A 104 -1.29 -2.88 -2.93
C LEU A 104 -0.34 -2.04 -2.07
N LEU A 105 0.61 -2.71 -1.44
CA LEU A 105 1.79 -2.12 -0.82
C LEU A 105 3.00 -2.83 -1.42
N VAL A 106 3.86 -2.07 -2.10
CA VAL A 106 4.92 -2.60 -2.95
C VAL A 106 6.24 -1.99 -2.53
N GLY A 107 7.15 -2.84 -2.04
CA GLY A 107 8.51 -2.45 -1.68
C GLY A 107 9.47 -2.78 -2.81
N ILE A 108 10.20 -1.77 -3.29
CA ILE A 108 11.18 -1.89 -4.37
C ILE A 108 12.52 -1.37 -3.86
N ASN A 109 13.59 -2.14 -4.04
CA ASN A 109 14.93 -1.67 -3.69
C ASN A 109 15.47 -0.67 -4.73
N TYR A 110 16.58 -0.02 -4.43
CA TYR A 110 17.17 0.98 -5.32
C TYR A 110 17.55 0.43 -6.70
N GLU A 111 17.84 -0.87 -6.81
CA GLU A 111 18.12 -1.57 -8.07
C GLU A 111 16.86 -1.89 -8.91
N GLY A 112 15.65 -1.64 -8.39
CA GLY A 112 14.41 -1.93 -9.09
C GLY A 112 13.94 -3.38 -8.93
N ILE A 113 14.32 -4.04 -7.84
CA ILE A 113 13.89 -5.40 -7.46
C ILE A 113 12.78 -5.30 -6.41
N LEU A 114 11.71 -6.07 -6.59
CA LEU A 114 10.65 -6.23 -5.60
C LEU A 114 11.19 -6.91 -4.35
N ILE A 115 11.27 -6.17 -3.25
CA ILE A 115 11.61 -6.71 -1.92
C ILE A 115 10.40 -7.44 -1.34
N GLY A 116 9.21 -6.89 -1.55
CA GLY A 116 7.99 -7.60 -1.24
C GLY A 116 6.71 -6.86 -1.60
N VAL A 117 5.61 -7.61 -1.58
CA VAL A 117 4.28 -7.14 -1.95
C VAL A 117 3.25 -7.57 -0.91
N ARG A 118 2.36 -6.67 -0.51
CA ARG A 118 1.17 -6.98 0.30
C ARG A 118 -0.08 -6.39 -0.34
N VAL A 119 -1.22 -7.01 -0.05
CA VAL A 119 -2.52 -6.44 -0.38
C VAL A 119 -3.03 -5.70 0.85
N LEU A 120 -3.31 -4.41 0.70
CA LEU A 120 -3.86 -3.56 1.77
C LEU A 120 -5.38 -3.73 1.88
N SER A 121 -6.06 -3.77 0.73
CA SER A 121 -7.51 -3.94 0.67
C SER A 121 -7.95 -4.45 -0.69
N HIS A 122 -8.99 -5.28 -0.72
CA HIS A 122 -9.64 -5.76 -1.94
C HIS A 122 -11.10 -6.17 -1.67
N LYS A 123 -11.89 -6.38 -2.72
CA LYS A 123 -13.28 -6.88 -2.65
C LYS A 123 -13.49 -8.23 -3.36
N GLU A 124 -12.40 -8.89 -3.74
CA GLU A 124 -12.44 -10.18 -4.43
C GLU A 124 -13.21 -11.25 -3.65
N THR A 125 -13.84 -12.17 -4.39
CA THR A 125 -14.72 -13.18 -3.82
C THR A 125 -13.95 -14.14 -2.89
N PRO A 126 -14.38 -14.30 -1.62
CA PRO A 126 -13.78 -15.24 -0.69
C PRO A 126 -13.76 -16.68 -1.22
N GLY A 127 -12.62 -17.37 -1.11
CA GLY A 127 -12.42 -18.73 -1.59
C GLY A 127 -12.13 -18.85 -3.09
N LEU A 128 -12.19 -17.75 -3.86
CA LEU A 128 -11.86 -17.72 -5.29
C LEU A 128 -10.67 -16.80 -5.56
N GLY A 129 -10.86 -15.50 -5.34
CA GLY A 129 -9.88 -14.46 -5.66
C GLY A 129 -9.15 -13.87 -4.45
N ASP A 130 -9.57 -14.19 -3.22
CA ASP A 130 -8.95 -13.68 -2.00
C ASP A 130 -7.59 -14.32 -1.67
N ASN A 131 -7.14 -15.28 -2.48
CA ASN A 131 -5.81 -15.90 -2.38
C ASN A 131 -4.65 -14.91 -2.62
N ILE A 132 -4.93 -13.70 -3.13
CA ILE A 132 -3.95 -12.60 -3.19
C ILE A 132 -3.55 -12.08 -1.80
N ASP A 133 -4.40 -12.28 -0.79
CA ASP A 133 -4.14 -11.88 0.58
C ASP A 133 -3.25 -12.92 1.28
N MET A 134 -2.20 -12.46 1.95
CA MET A 134 -1.30 -13.34 2.71
C MET A 134 -1.99 -14.13 3.81
N ARG A 135 -3.13 -13.65 4.32
CA ARG A 135 -3.94 -14.37 5.32
C ARG A 135 -4.58 -15.64 4.74
N ARG A 136 -4.63 -15.76 3.42
CA ARG A 136 -5.25 -16.87 2.69
C ARG A 136 -4.22 -17.77 2.00
N SER A 137 -3.23 -17.17 1.35
CA SER A 137 -2.22 -17.94 0.62
C SER A 137 -0.88 -17.21 0.52
N ASN A 138 0.18 -17.96 0.21
CA ASN A 138 1.52 -17.42 -0.03
C ASN A 138 1.73 -16.94 -1.48
N TRP A 139 0.69 -16.93 -2.33
CA TRP A 139 0.82 -16.61 -3.75
C TRP A 139 1.50 -15.25 -4.01
N ILE A 140 1.15 -14.24 -3.22
CA ILE A 140 1.72 -12.88 -3.32
C ILE A 140 3.22 -12.82 -2.99
N LEU A 141 3.78 -13.83 -2.31
CA LEU A 141 5.23 -13.90 -2.03
C LEU A 141 6.03 -14.33 -3.26
N GLY A 142 5.40 -14.89 -4.29
CA GLY A 142 6.06 -15.30 -5.54
C GLY A 142 6.64 -14.14 -6.37
N PHE A 143 6.27 -12.90 -6.02
CA PHE A 143 6.79 -11.67 -6.62
C PHE A 143 8.09 -11.17 -5.96
N ASN A 144 8.45 -11.68 -4.79
CA ASN A 144 9.69 -11.28 -4.13
C ASN A 144 10.91 -11.67 -5.00
N GLY A 145 11.87 -10.76 -5.13
CA GLY A 145 13.05 -10.94 -5.96
C GLY A 145 12.82 -10.75 -7.47
N ARG A 146 11.61 -10.36 -7.91
CA ARG A 146 11.32 -10.08 -9.33
C ARG A 146 11.65 -8.64 -9.68
N SER A 147 11.94 -8.39 -10.96
CA SER A 147 12.22 -7.07 -11.52
C SER A 147 11.76 -7.00 -12.98
N LEU A 148 11.98 -5.86 -13.66
CA LEU A 148 11.67 -5.71 -15.09
C LEU A 148 12.50 -6.60 -16.02
N ILE A 149 13.61 -7.14 -15.51
CA ILE A 149 14.50 -8.04 -16.28
C ILE A 149 14.39 -9.50 -15.83
N HIS A 150 13.73 -9.75 -14.70
CA HIS A 150 13.51 -11.09 -14.14
C HIS A 150 12.09 -11.22 -13.56
N PRO A 151 11.12 -11.70 -14.36
CA PRO A 151 11.24 -12.13 -15.76
C PRO A 151 11.41 -10.94 -16.72
N ASP A 152 11.70 -11.23 -17.98
CA ASP A 152 11.56 -10.27 -19.07
C ASP A 152 10.09 -9.81 -19.20
N GLU A 153 9.85 -8.77 -20.01
CA GLU A 153 8.52 -8.18 -20.19
C GLU A 153 7.45 -9.22 -20.57
N SER A 154 7.81 -10.20 -21.41
CA SER A 154 6.88 -11.24 -21.84
C SER A 154 6.42 -12.15 -20.70
N GLY A 155 7.26 -12.36 -19.69
CA GLY A 155 6.99 -13.18 -18.52
C GLY A 155 6.09 -12.53 -17.46
N TRP A 156 5.83 -11.21 -17.54
CA TRP A 156 4.93 -10.47 -16.64
C TRP A 156 3.44 -10.71 -16.93
N LYS A 157 3.07 -11.99 -16.99
CA LYS A 157 1.70 -12.48 -17.21
C LYS A 157 1.45 -13.72 -16.38
N VAL A 158 0.18 -14.11 -16.25
CA VAL A 158 -0.14 -15.42 -15.69
C VAL A 158 0.25 -16.54 -16.66
N LYS A 159 0.51 -17.75 -16.16
CA LYS A 159 0.90 -18.93 -16.97
C LYS A 159 -0.11 -19.23 -18.07
N ARG A 160 -1.40 -19.06 -17.80
CA ARG A 160 -2.47 -19.22 -18.82
C ARG A 160 -2.33 -18.28 -20.01
N ASP A 161 -1.66 -17.15 -19.83
CA ASP A 161 -1.44 -16.13 -20.86
C ASP A 161 0.02 -16.12 -21.36
N GLY A 162 0.79 -17.18 -21.05
CA GLY A 162 2.17 -17.37 -21.50
C GLY A 162 3.25 -16.77 -20.59
N GLY A 163 2.90 -16.25 -19.42
CA GLY A 163 3.89 -15.74 -18.45
C GLY A 163 4.30 -16.78 -17.39
N ILE A 164 4.87 -16.31 -16.29
CA ILE A 164 5.44 -17.19 -15.25
C ILE A 164 4.59 -17.30 -13.98
N PHE A 165 3.60 -16.44 -13.78
CA PHE A 165 2.86 -16.34 -12.52
C PHE A 165 1.65 -17.27 -12.51
N ASP A 166 1.42 -18.00 -11.43
CA ASP A 166 0.24 -18.87 -11.33
C ASP A 166 -1.06 -18.04 -11.31
N GLN A 167 -2.11 -18.54 -11.94
CA GLN A 167 -3.47 -18.01 -11.82
C GLN A 167 -4.29 -18.80 -10.80
N PHE A 168 -5.34 -18.20 -10.25
CA PHE A 168 -6.32 -18.92 -9.45
C PHE A 168 -7.36 -19.63 -10.32
N THR A 169 -7.73 -20.84 -9.92
CA THR A 169 -8.88 -21.56 -10.51
C THR A 169 -10.13 -20.71 -10.33
N SER A 170 -10.77 -20.33 -11.45
CA SER A 170 -11.97 -19.47 -11.50
C SER A 170 -11.80 -18.01 -11.04
N ALA A 171 -10.57 -17.53 -10.78
CA ALA A 171 -10.28 -16.12 -10.48
C ALA A 171 -9.03 -15.60 -11.22
N THR A 172 -8.96 -15.88 -12.53
CA THR A 172 -7.83 -15.47 -13.38
C THR A 172 -7.77 -13.94 -13.58
N ILE A 173 -8.91 -13.24 -13.56
CA ILE A 173 -8.97 -11.77 -13.69
C ILE A 173 -8.21 -11.11 -12.53
N THR A 174 -8.47 -11.55 -11.30
CA THR A 174 -7.78 -11.10 -10.09
C THR A 174 -6.26 -11.22 -10.19
N ALA A 175 -5.78 -12.41 -10.57
CA ALA A 175 -4.34 -12.67 -10.70
C ALA A 175 -3.70 -11.77 -11.78
N ARG A 176 -4.36 -11.60 -12.93
CA ARG A 176 -3.90 -10.70 -14.00
C ARG A 176 -3.80 -9.26 -13.54
N ALA A 177 -4.79 -8.77 -12.80
CA ALA A 177 -4.83 -7.40 -12.30
C ALA A 177 -3.61 -7.12 -11.40
N VAL A 178 -3.30 -8.03 -10.47
CA VAL A 178 -2.13 -7.88 -9.59
C VAL A 178 -0.82 -7.94 -10.37
N VAL A 179 -0.65 -8.92 -11.27
CA VAL A 179 0.57 -9.05 -12.09
C VAL A 179 0.81 -7.79 -12.92
N LYS A 180 -0.24 -7.27 -13.58
CA LYS A 180 -0.19 -6.04 -14.38
C LYS A 180 0.19 -4.82 -13.52
N ALA A 181 -0.46 -4.65 -12.36
CA ALA A 181 -0.19 -3.51 -11.47
C ALA A 181 1.25 -3.52 -10.94
N LEU A 182 1.79 -4.69 -10.60
CA LEU A 182 3.18 -4.81 -10.15
C LEU A 182 4.19 -4.50 -11.26
N HIS A 183 3.96 -5.01 -12.48
CA HIS A 183 4.79 -4.66 -13.63
C HIS A 183 4.78 -3.15 -13.90
N ASN A 184 3.59 -2.54 -13.91
CA ASN A 184 3.44 -1.11 -14.12
C ASN A 184 4.10 -0.27 -13.01
N THR A 185 4.01 -0.72 -11.76
CA THR A 185 4.68 -0.06 -10.62
C THR A 185 6.20 -0.10 -10.79
N LEU A 186 6.76 -1.22 -11.27
CA LEU A 186 8.18 -1.32 -11.58
C LEU A 186 8.59 -0.39 -12.73
N LEU A 187 7.76 -0.27 -13.78
CA LEU A 187 7.98 0.68 -14.87
C LEU A 187 7.98 2.12 -14.36
N PHE A 188 7.00 2.48 -13.51
CA PHE A 188 6.93 3.79 -12.87
C PHE A 188 8.19 4.08 -12.05
N PHE A 189 8.60 3.13 -11.21
CA PHE A 189 9.79 3.27 -10.39
C PHE A 189 11.03 3.47 -11.25
N LYS A 190 11.21 2.69 -12.31
CA LYS A 190 12.33 2.87 -13.25
C LYS A 190 12.34 4.27 -13.89
N GLN A 191 11.18 4.81 -14.25
CA GLN A 191 11.07 6.13 -14.88
C GLN A 191 11.29 7.29 -13.90
N SER A 192 10.90 7.10 -12.63
CA SER A 192 10.82 8.18 -11.65
C SER A 192 11.79 8.03 -10.48
N ARG A 193 12.68 7.03 -10.49
CA ARG A 193 13.57 6.71 -9.36
C ARG A 193 14.35 7.93 -8.87
N ASP A 194 14.93 8.68 -9.78
CA ASP A 194 15.77 9.82 -9.44
C ASP A 194 14.93 10.96 -8.84
N GLU A 195 13.70 11.16 -9.32
CA GLU A 195 12.74 12.12 -8.74
C GLU A 195 12.25 11.67 -7.36
N ILE A 196 12.02 10.37 -7.16
CA ILE A 196 11.59 9.81 -5.87
C ILE A 196 12.62 10.14 -4.79
N PHE A 197 13.90 9.94 -5.09
CA PHE A 197 14.98 10.12 -4.11
C PHE A 197 15.66 11.49 -4.12
N ALA A 198 15.16 12.44 -4.91
CA ALA A 198 15.58 13.84 -4.83
C ALA A 198 15.32 14.42 -3.43
N ASP A 199 16.19 15.33 -3.00
CA ASP A 199 16.13 16.01 -1.71
C ASP A 199 15.07 17.12 -1.67
#